data_AF-A0A964PMW8-F1
#
_entry.id   AF-A0A964PMW8-F1
#
_cell.length_a   1.000
_cell.length_b   1.000
_cell.length_c   1.000
_cell.angle_alpha   90.00
_cell.angle_beta   90.00
_cell.angle_gamma   90.00
#
_symmetry.space_group_name_H-M   'P 1'
#
loop_
_entity.id
_entity.type
_entity.pdbx_description
1 polymer ?
#
loop_
_entity_poly.entity_id
_entity_poly.type
_entity_poly.pdbx_seq_one_letter_code
_entity_poly.pdbx_strand_id
1 'polypeptide(L)' 'MGIGIKELIVILVIVMLVFGTKKIKGIGSDVGGWIRDFRKAMKDGNEETPVVDLNGAKRVLDGDAVSSGDKQNT' A
#
# COMPACT_ATOMS: atom_id res chain seq x y z
N MET A 1 8.75 -12.58 33.17
CA MET A 1 9.21 -11.42 32.39
C MET A 1 8.92 -11.70 30.94
N GLY A 2 7.82 -11.15 30.41
CA GLY A 2 7.41 -11.38 29.02
C GLY A 2 7.81 -10.19 28.15
N ILE A 3 8.02 -10.44 26.87
CA ILE A 3 8.21 -9.36 25.90
C ILE A 3 6.85 -8.64 25.76
N GLY A 4 6.77 -7.45 26.34
CA GLY A 4 5.59 -6.60 26.24
C GLY A 4 5.57 -5.80 24.94
N ILE A 5 4.44 -5.14 24.70
CA ILE A 5 4.26 -4.27 23.52
C ILE A 5 5.31 -3.15 23.51
N LYS A 6 5.74 -2.66 24.68
CA LYS A 6 6.77 -1.61 24.79
C LYS A 6 8.13 -2.09 24.29
N GLU A 7 8.55 -3.29 24.67
CA GLU A 7 9.80 -3.90 24.22
C GLU A 7 9.80 -4.14 22.70
N LEU A 8 8.67 -4.61 22.13
CA LEU A 8 8.53 -4.78 20.68
C LEU A 8 8.68 -3.46 19.92
N ILE A 9 8.15 -2.35 20.44
CA ILE A 9 8.31 -1.03 19.83
C ILE A 9 9.78 -0.60 19.83
N VAL A 10 10.50 -0.79 20.94
CA VAL A 10 11.93 -0.43 21.02
C VAL A 10 12.75 -1.23 20.00
N ILE A 11 12.49 -2.54 19.89
CA ILE A 11 13.16 -3.40 18.90
C ILE A 11 12.82 -2.95 17.47
N LEU A 12 11.56 -2.63 17.19
CA LEU A 12 11.11 -2.15 15.88
C LEU A 12 11.85 -0.86 15.47
N VAL A 13 12.02 0.09 16.39
CA VAL A 13 12.75 1.34 16.12
C VAL A 13 14.20 1.05 15.74
N ILE A 14 14.87 0.16 16.46
CA ILE A 14 16.27 -0.21 16.15
C ILE A 14 16.36 -0.86 14.77
N VAL A 15 15.45 -1.78 14.43
CA VAL A 15 15.37 -2.42 13.11
C VAL A 15 15.15 -1.37 12.01
N MET A 16 14.26 -0.40 12.23
CA MET A 16 14.03 0.69 11.27
C MET A 16 15.27 1.57 11.06
N LEU A 17 16.09 1.79 12.08
CA LEU A 17 17.34 2.55 11.97
C LEU A 17 18.42 1.77 11.21
N VAL A 18 18.55 0.46 11.44
CA VAL A 18 19.55 -0.40 10.79
C VAL A 18 19.19 -0.66 9.32
N PHE A 19 17.94 -1.04 9.05
CA PHE A 19 17.49 -1.41 7.71
C PHE A 19 16.97 -0.21 6.89
N GLY A 20 16.61 0.88 7.55
CA GLY A 20 15.96 2.04 6.93
C GLY A 20 14.50 1.76 6.56
N THR A 21 13.69 2.83 6.47
CA THR A 21 12.26 2.72 6.14
C THR A 21 11.99 2.33 4.67
N LYS A 22 12.95 2.57 3.78
CA LYS A 22 12.82 2.26 2.33
C LYS A 22 12.68 0.77 2.06
N LYS A 23 13.45 -0.08 2.75
CA LYS A 23 13.38 -1.54 2.61
C LYS A 23 12.09 -2.10 3.22
N ILE A 24 11.66 -1.53 4.33
CA ILE A 24 10.43 -1.92 5.05
C ILE A 24 9.19 -1.55 4.24
N LYS A 25 9.16 -0.41 3.55
CA LYS A 25 8.01 -0.03 2.71
C LYS A 25 7.84 -0.94 1.50
N GLY A 26 8.93 -1.35 0.85
CA GLY A 26 8.89 -2.29 -0.27
C GLY A 26 8.36 -3.67 0.16
N ILE A 27 9.00 -4.27 1.16
CA ILE A 27 8.63 -5.60 1.66
C ILE A 27 7.26 -5.58 2.38
N GLY A 28 6.95 -4.48 3.06
CA GLY A 28 5.69 -4.31 3.78
C GLY A 28 4.47 -4.19 2.87
N SER A 29 4.63 -3.69 1.64
CA SER A 29 3.55 -3.73 0.65
C SER A 29 3.25 -5.16 0.18
N ASP A 30 4.29 -5.96 -0.06
CA ASP A 30 4.14 -7.35 -0.52
C ASP A 30 3.58 -8.25 0.58
N VAL A 31 4.17 -8.19 1.78
CA VAL A 31 3.69 -8.93 2.97
C VAL A 31 2.34 -8.39 3.46
N GLY A 32 2.10 -7.10 3.30
CA GLY A 32 0.85 -6.43 3.67
C GLY A 32 -0.34 -6.84 2.80
N GLY A 33 -0.12 -7.21 1.53
CA GLY A 33 -1.13 -7.80 0.67
C GLY A 33 -1.58 -9.17 1.20
N TRP A 34 -0.62 -10.06 1.45
CA TRP A 34 -0.92 -11.42 1.92
C TRP A 34 -1.55 -11.46 3.31
N ILE A 35 -1.13 -10.58 4.22
CA ILE A 35 -1.73 -10.48 5.55
C ILE A 35 -3.16 -9.91 5.51
N ARG A 36 -3.47 -9.05 4.52
CA ARG A 36 -4.83 -8.55 4.28
C ARG A 36 -5.74 -9.67 3.80
N ASP A 37 -5.29 -10.47 2.84
CA ASP A 37 -6.04 -11.61 2.34
C ASP A 37 -6.22 -12.67 3.44
N PHE A 38 -5.21 -12.91 4.27
CA PHE A 38 -5.30 -13.79 5.44
C PHE A 38 -6.32 -13.28 6.47
N ARG A 39 -6.27 -11.99 6.81
CA ARG A 39 -7.25 -11.36 7.72
C ARG A 39 -8.66 -11.39 7.14
N LYS A 40 -8.78 -11.22 5.82
CA LYS A 40 -10.05 -11.29 5.09
C LYS A 40 -10.61 -12.71 5.12
N ALA A 41 -9.82 -13.73 4.82
CA ALA A 41 -10.24 -15.13 4.91
C ALA A 41 -10.66 -15.54 6.34
N MET A 42 -9.97 -15.05 7.37
CA MET A 42 -10.37 -15.27 8.77
C MET A 42 -11.67 -14.55 9.14
N LYS A 43 -12.04 -13.47 8.45
CA LYS A 43 -13.26 -12.68 8.69
C LYS A 43 -14.44 -13.17 7.83
N ASP A 44 -14.17 -13.63 6.61
CA ASP A 44 -15.14 -14.19 5.66
C ASP A 44 -15.67 -15.56 6.12
N GLY A 45 -14.96 -16.26 7.02
CA GLY A 45 -15.49 -17.42 7.74
C GLY A 45 -16.67 -17.09 8.69
N ASN A 46 -17.02 -15.82 8.86
CA ASN A 46 -18.13 -15.37 9.70
C ASN A 46 -19.23 -14.61 8.93
N GLU A 47 -18.93 -13.81 7.90
CA GLU A 47 -19.96 -13.05 7.12
C GLU A 47 -19.48 -12.74 5.69
N GLU A 48 -20.30 -13.05 4.68
CA GLU A 48 -20.04 -12.75 3.26
C GLU A 48 -20.11 -11.24 2.96
N THR A 49 -19.03 -10.63 2.42
CA THR A 49 -19.10 -9.55 1.40
C THR A 49 -17.71 -9.16 0.86
N PRO A 50 -17.49 -9.17 -0.48
CA PRO A 50 -16.23 -8.78 -1.07
C PRO A 50 -16.23 -7.30 -1.45
N VAL A 51 -15.44 -6.46 -0.77
CA VAL A 51 -15.01 -5.17 -1.32
C VAL A 51 -13.57 -4.87 -0.92
N VAL A 52 -12.65 -4.92 -1.90
CA VAL A 52 -11.48 -4.04 -1.91
C VAL A 52 -11.15 -3.70 -3.37
N ASP A 53 -11.53 -2.49 -3.81
CA ASP A 53 -11.00 -1.83 -5.00
C ASP A 53 -9.75 -1.03 -4.58
N LEU A 54 -8.63 -1.23 -5.29
CA LEU A 54 -7.36 -0.51 -5.10
C LEU A 54 -6.95 0.29 -6.34
N ASN A 55 -7.88 0.64 -7.24
CA ASN A 55 -7.60 1.55 -8.35
C ASN A 55 -7.70 3.02 -7.90
N GLY A 56 -6.57 3.62 -7.53
CA GLY A 56 -6.57 5.07 -7.26
C GLY A 56 -5.22 5.78 -7.27
N ALA A 57 -4.10 5.08 -7.14
CA ALA A 57 -2.79 5.73 -7.00
C ALA A 57 -1.99 5.84 -8.32
N LYS A 58 -2.61 6.05 -9.49
CA LYS A 58 -1.84 6.40 -10.72
C LYS A 58 -2.68 6.89 -11.92
N ARG A 59 -3.56 7.88 -11.77
CA ARG A 59 -4.27 8.47 -12.93
C ARG A 59 -4.57 9.97 -12.75
N VAL A 60 -3.58 10.84 -12.55
CA VAL A 60 -3.84 12.31 -12.57
C VAL A 60 -2.65 13.22 -12.92
N LEU A 61 -1.48 12.73 -13.34
CA LEU A 61 -0.31 13.61 -13.54
C LEU A 61 0.19 13.75 -14.98
N ASP A 62 -0.39 13.04 -15.96
CA ASP A 62 -0.10 13.29 -17.38
C ASP A 62 -1.12 14.29 -17.93
N GLY A 63 -0.92 15.55 -17.56
CA GLY A 63 -1.55 16.70 -18.21
C GLY A 63 -0.87 16.97 -19.54
N ASP A 64 -1.02 16.06 -20.50
CA ASP A 64 -0.62 16.28 -21.88
C ASP A 64 -1.81 16.89 -22.64
N ALA A 65 -2.06 18.18 -22.38
CA ALA A 65 -2.84 19.02 -23.27
C ALA A 65 -1.96 19.36 -24.48
N VAL A 66 -1.68 18.35 -25.30
CA VAL A 66 -1.11 18.53 -26.63
C VAL A 66 -2.24 18.53 -27.66
N SER A 67 -2.20 19.56 -28.49
CA SER A 67 -2.89 19.67 -29.77
C SER A 67 -4.39 20.00 -29.77
N SER A 68 -4.70 21.28 -29.91
CA SER A 68 -5.57 21.74 -31.00
C SER A 68 -5.21 23.19 -31.37
N GLY A 69 -4.06 23.32 -32.01
CA GLY A 69 -3.85 24.35 -33.02
C GLY A 69 -3.55 23.62 -34.31
N ASP A 70 -4.55 23.47 -35.19
CA ASP A 70 -4.28 23.34 -36.62
C ASP A 70 -5.56 23.50 -37.48
N LYS A 71 -5.47 24.47 -38.41
CA LYS A 71 -6.12 24.59 -39.73
C LYS A 71 -7.65 24.76 -39.76
N GLN A 72 -8.22 25.94 -40.08
CA GLN A 72 -8.12 26.70 -41.35
C GLN A 72 -8.22 25.84 -42.61
N ASN A 73 -9.31 26.07 -43.36
CA ASN A 73 -9.48 25.92 -44.82
C ASN A 73 -9.69 24.50 -45.41
N THR A 74 -10.94 24.13 -45.71
CA THR A 74 -11.60 24.09 -47.05
C THR A 74 -13.04 23.63 -46.91
#